data_AF-A0A351QS71-F1
#
_entry.id   AF-A0A351QS71-F1
#
_cell.length_a   1.000
_cell.length_b   1.000
_cell.length_c   1.000
_cell.angle_alpha   90.00
_cell.angle_beta   90.00
_cell.angle_gamma   90.00
#
_symmetry.space_group_name_H-M   'P 1'
#
loop_
_entity.id
_entity.type
_entity.pdbx_description
1 polymer ?
#
loop_
_entity_poly.entity_id
_entity_poly.type
_entity_poly.pdbx_seq_one_letter_code
_entity_poly.pdbx_strand_id
1 'polypeptide(L)'
;DDLTLNWIETYEDIYKKQIEYARKSNVPRLAQYKLKPNKMQVAAIQGLNKLRANGADKALLISATGTGKTYLSAFELRNYNPKKALFIVHREQIANQGLNSFQNVFGDTRSMGILSGNRKDINKDF
;
A
#
# COMPACT_ATOMS: atom_id res chain seq x y z
N ASP A 1 7.94 26.24 30.68
CA ASP A 1 6.84 25.28 30.49
C ASP A 1 7.30 23.92 30.96
N ASP A 2 6.84 23.51 32.14
CA ASP A 2 7.25 22.24 32.75
C ASP A 2 6.39 21.07 32.27
N LEU A 3 7.05 19.95 32.01
CA LEU A 3 6.44 18.67 31.65
C LEU A 3 5.76 18.07 32.89
N THR A 4 4.47 18.37 33.09
CA THR A 4 3.68 17.86 34.21
C THR A 4 2.82 16.66 33.80
N LEU A 5 2.45 15.81 34.76
CA LEU A 5 1.54 14.67 34.51
C LEU A 5 0.21 15.13 33.90
N ASN A 6 -0.36 16.23 34.41
CA ASN A 6 -1.58 16.82 33.88
C ASN A 6 -1.42 17.30 32.42
N TRP A 7 -0.24 17.83 32.07
CA TRP A 7 0.08 18.18 30.69
C TRP A 7 0.15 16.95 29.78
N ILE A 8 0.75 15.85 30.26
CA ILE A 8 0.85 14.59 29.51
C ILE A 8 -0.54 13.99 29.27
N GLU A 9 -1.40 13.93 30.29
CA GLU A 9 -2.77 13.42 30.18
C GLU A 9 -3.63 14.27 29.23
N THR A 10 -3.54 15.59 29.35
CA THR A 10 -4.24 16.52 28.46
C THR A 10 -3.75 16.37 27.01
N TYR A 11 -2.43 16.26 26.82
CA TYR A 11 -1.84 16.05 25.50
C TYR A 11 -2.25 14.70 24.89
N GLU A 12 -2.29 13.64 25.69
CA GLU A 12 -2.71 12.30 25.25
C GLU A 12 -4.16 12.31 24.75
N ASP A 13 -5.07 12.99 25.45
CA ASP A 13 -6.47 13.08 25.06
C ASP A 13 -6.65 13.90 23.76
N ILE A 14 -5.93 15.03 23.63
CA ILE A 14 -5.90 15.84 22.40
C ILE A 14 -5.35 15.00 21.22
N TYR A 15 -4.26 14.28 21.43
CA TYR A 15 -3.62 13.44 20.41
C TYR A 15 -4.54 12.29 19.96
N LYS A 16 -5.18 11.59 20.91
CA LYS A 16 -6.17 10.53 20.60
C LYS A 16 -7.34 11.06 19.79
N LYS A 17 -7.91 12.20 20.18
CA LYS A 17 -8.99 12.87 19.43
C LYS A 17 -8.55 13.22 18.02
N GLN A 18 -7.37 13.84 17.84
CA GLN A 18 -6.85 14.17 16.50
C GLN A 18 -6.66 12.94 15.61
N ILE A 19 -6.14 11.83 16.15
CA ILE A 19 -6.04 10.56 15.42
C ILE A 19 -7.42 10.04 15.02
N GLU A 20 -8.39 10.11 15.91
CA GLU A 20 -9.75 9.64 15.63
C GLU A 20 -10.44 10.50 14.57
N TYR A 21 -10.29 11.83 14.62
CA TYR A 21 -10.78 12.74 13.58
C TYR A 21 -10.13 12.47 12.22
N ALA A 22 -8.81 12.27 12.17
CA ALA A 22 -8.09 11.95 10.93
C ALA A 22 -8.47 10.57 10.36
N ARG A 23 -8.86 9.61 11.21
CA ARG A 23 -9.40 8.30 10.78
C ARG A 23 -10.83 8.41 10.23
N LYS A 24 -11.64 9.33 10.76
CA LYS A 24 -13.03 9.57 10.32
C LYS A 24 -13.11 10.47 9.09
N SER A 25 -12.09 11.27 8.79
CA SER A 25 -12.08 12.11 7.60
C SER A 25 -11.86 11.27 6.34
N ASN A 26 -12.91 11.14 5.52
CA ASN A 26 -12.89 10.54 4.17
C ASN A 26 -12.12 11.38 3.14
N VAL A 27 -11.26 12.31 3.57
CA VAL A 27 -10.44 13.11 2.67
C VAL A 27 -9.37 12.19 2.11
N PRO A 28 -9.38 11.87 0.80
CA PRO A 28 -8.33 11.05 0.23
C PRO A 28 -7.01 11.78 0.50
N ARG A 29 -6.03 11.08 1.06
CA ARG A 29 -4.74 11.70 1.39
C ARG A 29 -4.22 12.38 0.12
N LEU A 30 -3.99 13.70 0.14
CA LEU A 30 -3.43 14.45 -1.00
C LEU A 30 -2.18 13.78 -1.59
N ALA A 31 -1.43 13.04 -0.77
CA ALA A 31 -0.30 12.20 -1.16
C ALA A 31 -0.67 11.14 -2.23
N GLN A 32 -1.86 10.55 -2.18
CA GLN A 32 -2.34 9.54 -3.13
C GLN A 32 -2.41 10.09 -4.56
N TYR A 33 -2.88 11.33 -4.74
CA TYR A 33 -2.97 11.97 -6.06
C TYR A 33 -1.60 12.39 -6.62
N LYS A 34 -0.63 12.67 -5.74
CA LYS A 34 0.75 12.98 -6.15
C LYS A 34 1.58 11.74 -6.46
N LEU A 35 1.19 10.58 -5.93
CA LEU A 35 1.97 9.37 -6.04
C LEU A 35 1.85 8.76 -7.45
N LYS A 36 2.94 8.84 -8.21
CA LYS A 36 3.05 8.33 -9.59
C LYS A 36 4.23 7.38 -9.72
N PRO A 37 4.16 6.38 -10.62
CA PRO A 37 5.30 5.54 -10.92
C PRO A 37 6.44 6.36 -11.51
N ASN A 38 7.68 6.00 -11.17
CA ASN A 38 8.86 6.61 -11.79
C ASN A 38 9.08 6.09 -13.22
N LYS A 39 10.03 6.69 -13.96
CA LYS A 39 10.30 6.32 -15.37
C LYS A 39 10.58 4.82 -15.58
N MET A 40 11.37 4.21 -14.70
CA MET A 40 11.69 2.77 -14.77
C MET A 40 10.44 1.92 -14.57
N GLN A 41 9.61 2.27 -13.58
CA GLN A 41 8.36 1.57 -13.28
C GLN A 41 7.36 1.69 -14.43
N VAL A 42 7.25 2.87 -15.06
CA VAL A 42 6.41 3.07 -16.25
C VAL A 42 6.85 2.15 -17.39
N ALA A 43 8.14 2.06 -17.68
CA ALA A 43 8.66 1.17 -18.72
C ALA A 43 8.38 -0.30 -18.41
N ALA A 44 8.53 -0.73 -17.15
CA ALA A 44 8.22 -2.09 -16.73
C ALA A 44 6.73 -2.44 -16.91
N ILE A 45 5.83 -1.53 -16.50
CA ILE A 45 4.38 -1.69 -16.67
C ILE A 45 4.01 -1.80 -18.16
N GLN A 46 4.60 -0.97 -19.02
CA GLN A 46 4.39 -1.05 -20.47
C GLN A 46 4.86 -2.40 -21.04
N GLY A 47 5.98 -2.93 -20.55
CA GLY A 47 6.46 -4.27 -20.91
C GLY A 47 5.47 -5.37 -20.52
N LEU A 48 4.94 -5.33 -19.29
CA LEU A 48 3.92 -6.27 -18.82
C LEU A 48 2.64 -6.21 -19.67
N ASN A 49 2.18 -5.01 -20.03
CA ASN A 49 1.02 -4.84 -20.90
C ASN A 49 1.23 -5.44 -22.30
N LYS A 50 2.43 -5.30 -22.87
CA LYS A 50 2.78 -5.92 -24.16
C LYS A 50 2.79 -7.45 -24.08
N LEU A 51 3.38 -8.02 -23.02
CA LEU A 51 3.37 -9.46 -22.80
C LEU A 51 1.94 -10.01 -22.72
N ARG A 52 1.07 -9.33 -21.97
CA ARG A 52 -0.34 -9.69 -21.83
C ARG A 52 -1.10 -9.58 -23.16
N ALA A 53 -0.86 -8.53 -23.95
CA ALA A 53 -1.46 -8.37 -25.27
C ALA A 53 -1.06 -9.50 -26.24
N ASN A 54 0.12 -10.09 -26.04
CA ASN A 54 0.61 -11.24 -26.80
C ASN A 54 0.16 -12.60 -26.22
N GLY A 55 -0.76 -12.61 -25.26
CA GLY A 55 -1.33 -13.82 -24.68
C GLY A 55 -0.53 -14.45 -23.54
N ALA A 56 0.53 -13.79 -23.05
CA ALA A 56 1.28 -14.31 -21.91
C ALA A 56 0.48 -14.16 -20.60
N ASP A 57 0.44 -15.23 -19.80
CA ASP A 57 -0.19 -15.31 -18.48
C ASP A 57 0.82 -15.19 -17.32
N LYS A 58 2.12 -15.34 -17.62
CA LYS A 58 3.23 -15.32 -16.66
C LYS A 58 4.34 -14.40 -17.14
N ALA A 59 4.95 -13.67 -16.20
CA ALA A 59 6.09 -12.80 -16.45
C ALA A 59 7.03 -12.78 -15.25
N LEU A 60 8.32 -12.52 -15.50
CA LEU A 60 9.33 -12.32 -14.48
C LEU A 60 9.94 -10.92 -14.63
N LEU A 61 9.87 -10.12 -13.55
CA LEU A 61 10.54 -8.83 -13.48
C LEU A 61 11.79 -8.95 -12.61
N ILE A 62 12.95 -8.60 -13.18
CA ILE A 62 14.21 -8.48 -12.44
C ILE A 62 14.47 -6.99 -12.22
N SER A 63 14.68 -6.58 -10.97
CA SER A 63 15.04 -5.21 -10.65
C SER A 63 16.02 -5.13 -9.49
N ALA A 64 16.88 -4.11 -9.52
CA ALA A 64 17.76 -3.79 -8.41
C ALA A 64 16.98 -3.51 -7.12
N THR A 65 17.64 -3.68 -5.97
CA THR A 65 17.10 -3.23 -4.67
C THR A 65 16.96 -1.69 -4.67
N GLY A 66 16.09 -1.17 -3.81
CA GLY A 66 15.87 0.28 -3.72
C GLY A 66 15.07 0.92 -4.87
N THR A 67 14.79 0.21 -5.98
CA THR A 67 14.03 0.77 -7.11
C THR A 67 12.50 0.72 -6.95
N GLY A 68 12.02 0.31 -5.78
CA GLY A 68 10.60 0.31 -5.45
C GLY A 68 9.79 -0.83 -6.09
N LYS A 69 10.30 -2.07 -6.06
CA LYS A 69 9.59 -3.28 -6.54
C LYS A 69 8.15 -3.40 -6.04
N THR A 70 7.94 -3.12 -4.76
CA THR A 70 6.63 -3.18 -4.11
C THR A 70 5.67 -2.09 -4.63
N TYR A 71 6.15 -0.88 -4.85
CA TYR A 71 5.35 0.17 -5.47
C TYR A 71 5.05 -0.14 -6.94
N LEU A 72 6.02 -0.72 -7.65
CA LEU A 72 5.80 -1.18 -9.03
C LEU A 72 4.65 -2.18 -9.10
N SER A 73 4.64 -3.20 -8.24
CA SER A 73 3.55 -4.19 -8.23
C SER A 73 2.20 -3.56 -7.87
N ALA A 74 2.18 -2.62 -6.92
CA ALA A 74 0.95 -1.90 -6.56
C ALA A 74 0.42 -1.03 -7.72
N PHE A 75 1.30 -0.28 -8.40
CA PHE A 75 0.92 0.53 -9.55
C PHE A 75 0.43 -0.34 -10.71
N GLU A 76 1.08 -1.47 -10.96
CA GLU A 76 0.62 -2.38 -12.01
C GLU A 76 -0.76 -2.95 -11.67
N LEU A 77 -0.98 -3.42 -10.45
CA LEU A 77 -2.29 -3.93 -10.06
C LEU A 77 -3.37 -2.85 -10.13
N ARG A 78 -3.03 -1.57 -9.88
CA ARG A 78 -3.97 -0.46 -10.05
C ARG A 78 -4.36 -0.27 -11.52
N ASN A 79 -3.40 -0.41 -12.44
CA ASN A 79 -3.66 -0.31 -13.87
C ASN A 79 -4.43 -1.52 -14.41
N TYR A 80 -4.07 -2.73 -13.96
CA TYR A 80 -4.73 -3.97 -14.35
C TYR A 80 -6.13 -4.13 -13.72
N ASN A 81 -6.34 -3.53 -12.55
CA ASN A 81 -7.59 -3.50 -11.79
C ASN A 81 -8.30 -4.87 -11.61
N PRO A 82 -7.60 -5.90 -11.10
CA PRO A 82 -8.20 -7.20 -10.90
C PRO A 82 -9.22 -7.18 -9.74
N LYS A 83 -10.14 -8.16 -9.74
CA LYS A 83 -11.08 -8.35 -8.62
C LYS A 83 -10.40 -8.81 -7.33
N LYS A 84 -9.35 -9.62 -7.45
CA LYS A 84 -8.56 -10.18 -6.35
C LYS A 84 -7.08 -10.18 -6.73
N ALA A 85 -6.21 -10.01 -5.75
CA ALA A 85 -4.76 -10.11 -5.90
C ALA A 85 -4.17 -10.75 -4.64
N LEU A 86 -3.04 -11.46 -4.79
CA LEU A 86 -2.31 -12.05 -3.69
C LEU A 86 -0.84 -11.63 -3.78
N PHE A 87 -0.32 -10.98 -2.73
CA PHE A 87 1.08 -10.58 -2.64
C PHE A 87 1.81 -11.47 -1.63
N ILE A 88 2.74 -12.30 -2.13
CA ILE A 88 3.43 -13.32 -1.32
C ILE A 88 4.86 -12.88 -1.03
N VAL A 89 5.24 -12.94 0.25
CA VAL A 89 6.60 -12.62 0.72
C VAL A 89 7.01 -13.52 1.87
N HIS A 90 8.33 -13.66 2.07
CA HIS A 90 8.91 -14.59 3.04
C HIS A 90 8.93 -14.07 4.50
N ARG A 91 8.66 -12.78 4.73
CA ARG A 91 8.70 -12.16 6.08
C ARG A 91 7.48 -11.29 6.31
N GLU A 92 6.89 -11.40 7.49
CA GLU A 92 5.73 -10.60 7.92
C GLU A 92 6.03 -9.09 7.89
N GLN A 93 7.25 -8.67 8.21
CA GLN A 93 7.65 -7.26 8.09
C GLN A 93 7.52 -6.73 6.65
N ILE A 94 7.90 -7.54 5.66
CA ILE A 94 7.78 -7.15 4.24
C ILE A 94 6.30 -7.15 3.83
N ALA A 95 5.49 -8.06 4.38
CA ALA A 95 4.04 -8.07 4.13
C ALA A 95 3.39 -6.78 4.66
N ASN A 96 3.75 -6.33 5.85
CA ASN A 96 3.28 -5.05 6.42
C ASN A 96 3.73 -3.84 5.59
N GLN A 97 4.98 -3.82 5.12
CA GLN A 97 5.46 -2.75 4.21
C GLN A 97 4.73 -2.79 2.85
N GLY A 98 4.43 -3.98 2.35
CA GLY A 98 3.61 -4.21 1.16
C GLY A 98 2.22 -3.63 1.33
N LEU A 99 1.53 -4.00 2.40
CA LEU A 99 0.20 -3.50 2.75
C LEU A 99 0.16 -1.96 2.71
N ASN A 100 1.09 -1.30 3.38
CA ASN A 100 1.18 0.16 3.39
C ASN A 100 1.41 0.74 1.98
N SER A 101 2.29 0.11 1.17
CA SER A 101 2.57 0.57 -0.19
C SER A 101 1.33 0.48 -1.09
N PHE A 102 0.58 -0.62 -0.97
CA PHE A 102 -0.66 -0.81 -1.70
C PHE A 102 -1.73 0.18 -1.23
N GLN A 103 -1.92 0.36 0.08
CA GLN A 103 -2.83 1.36 0.63
C GLN A 103 -2.50 2.77 0.15
N ASN A 104 -1.22 3.13 0.02
CA ASN A 104 -0.83 4.44 -0.53
C ASN A 104 -1.19 4.61 -2.02
N VAL A 105 -1.16 3.54 -2.80
CA VAL A 105 -1.45 3.57 -4.25
C VAL A 105 -2.95 3.52 -4.55
N PHE A 106 -3.69 2.70 -3.81
CA PHE A 106 -5.12 2.45 -4.00
C PHE A 106 -6.01 3.33 -3.11
N GLY A 107 -5.50 3.86 -2.00
CA GLY A 107 -6.31 4.52 -0.98
C GLY A 107 -7.46 3.63 -0.54
N ASP A 108 -8.66 4.20 -0.47
CA ASP A 108 -9.85 3.51 0.01
C ASP A 108 -10.62 2.75 -1.09
N THR A 109 -10.05 2.66 -2.30
CA THR A 109 -10.72 2.00 -3.44
C THR A 109 -10.77 0.48 -3.32
N ARG A 110 -9.90 -0.11 -2.49
CA ARG A 110 -9.79 -1.55 -2.28
C ARG A 110 -9.50 -1.85 -0.81
N SER A 111 -10.17 -2.85 -0.26
CA SER A 111 -9.86 -3.38 1.06
C SER A 111 -8.67 -4.32 0.99
N MET A 112 -7.78 -4.24 1.99
CA MET A 112 -6.52 -5.02 2.00
C MET A 112 -6.32 -5.71 3.35
N GLY A 113 -5.74 -6.91 3.33
CA GLY A 113 -5.51 -7.73 4.52
C GLY A 113 -4.11 -8.33 4.62
N ILE A 114 -3.75 -8.80 5.81
CA ILE A 114 -2.60 -9.69 6.00
C ILE A 114 -3.08 -11.06 6.48
N LEU A 115 -2.51 -12.08 5.86
CA LEU A 115 -2.58 -13.47 6.31
C LEU A 115 -1.19 -13.92 6.76
N SER A 116 -0.99 -14.02 8.06
CA SER A 116 0.23 -14.49 8.73
C SER A 116 -0.12 -15.46 9.86
N GLY A 117 0.88 -15.98 10.58
CA GLY A 117 0.63 -16.75 11.80
C GLY A 117 -0.13 -15.94 12.87
N ASN A 118 0.03 -14.62 12.87
CA ASN A 118 -0.49 -13.72 13.89
C ASN A 118 -1.75 -12.95 13.46
N ARG A 119 -2.02 -12.83 12.14
CA ARG A 119 -3.18 -12.09 11.60
C ARG A 119 -3.86 -12.89 10.48
N LYS A 120 -5.20 -12.88 10.43
CA LYS A 120 -5.98 -13.67 9.47
C LYS A 120 -7.08 -12.84 8.80
N ASP A 121 -6.69 -11.86 8.01
CA ASP A 121 -7.63 -10.99 7.29
C ASP A 121 -8.08 -11.63 5.96
N ILE A 122 -8.96 -12.63 6.02
CA ILE A 122 -9.32 -13.45 4.84
C ILE A 122 -10.43 -12.86 3.95
N ASN A 123 -11.17 -11.88 4.47
CA ASN A 123 -12.33 -11.27 3.78
C ASN A 123 -11.99 -9.87 3.27
N LYS A 124 -10.98 -9.77 2.41
CA LYS A 124 -10.49 -8.51 1.80
C LYS A 124 -10.37 -8.65 0.29
N ASP A 125 -10.34 -7.53 -0.42
CA ASP A 125 -10.13 -7.54 -1.87
C ASP A 125 -8.74 -8.06 -2.21
N PHE A 126 -7.70 -7.50 -1.55
CA PHE A 126 -6.30 -7.87 -1.68
C PHE A 126 -5.66 -8.30 -0.35
#